data_AF-A0A143YBX5-F1
#
_entry.id   AF-A0A143YBX5-F1
#
_cell.length_a   1.000
_cell.length_b   1.000
_cell.length_c   1.000
_cell.angle_alpha   90.00
_cell.angle_beta   90.00
_cell.angle_gamma   90.00
#
_symmetry.space_group_name_H-M   'P 1'
#
loop_
_entity.id
_entity.type
_entity.pdbx_description
1 polymer ?
#
loop_
_entity_poly.entity_id
_entity_poly.type
_entity_poly.pdbx_seq_one_letter_code
_entity_poly.pdbx_strand_id
1 'polypeptide(L)'
;MGNLYKDKLSGSRIGIVFGAFAPCHIGHLEVILKAKKENDGCVVIVCGEDGDFGEPFGLDVYRRFRYMRELFADDNQIYVVMAAGQRIPQKESAWKSWLQVIKLKIADSLQYSDAEKIWYTGKTLQADALERESGDEVHLVDTSLYPITGLNIRNDALRYFNAIALPFRRAFTKKILVLGAPSGGKTTLVKDLAKLYSCPFSFEYSRQYQEESNVNDFELDGMDYQRLVTGQFQLNRDTIADPASQGMAILDTDVMVTKVYARLGAKDDDYAITQDEYAIFEQSANAFIARQLWDLILVVPPTLKYVDDGYRNMEFSENVFLRTIHDMMLEEIAKSGNLDKVVLLDAKGDGDKDEFSYYARYKQAKAAIDKLMGHE
;
A
#
# COMPACT_ATOMS: atom_id res chain seq x y z
N MET A 1 -1.20 16.75 -15.03
CA MET A 1 -2.49 16.35 -15.66
C MET A 1 -2.20 14.97 -16.23
N GLY A 2 -2.77 13.90 -15.67
CA GLY A 2 -2.29 12.55 -15.94
C GLY A 2 -2.41 12.15 -17.42
N ASN A 3 -1.33 11.65 -18.01
CA ASN A 3 -1.32 11.08 -19.36
C ASN A 3 -2.06 9.73 -19.41
N LEU A 4 -3.39 9.79 -19.47
CA LEU A 4 -4.27 8.60 -19.52
C LEU A 4 -4.04 7.78 -20.80
N TYR A 5 -3.86 8.49 -21.93
CA TYR A 5 -3.42 7.97 -23.21
C TYR A 5 -2.10 8.67 -23.53
N LYS A 6 -0.99 7.94 -23.52
CA LYS A 6 0.31 8.51 -23.85
C LYS A 6 0.44 8.44 -25.36
N ASP A 7 0.61 9.60 -26.00
CA ASP A 7 0.97 9.62 -27.40
C ASP A 7 2.26 8.82 -27.61
N LYS A 8 2.37 8.19 -28.77
CA LYS A 8 3.60 7.50 -29.13
C LYS A 8 4.77 8.49 -29.08
N LEU A 9 5.92 8.02 -28.64
CA LEU A 9 7.10 8.85 -28.48
C LEU A 9 7.58 9.34 -29.86
N SER A 10 7.75 10.65 -30.00
CA SER A 10 8.35 11.28 -31.18
C SER A 10 9.83 11.57 -30.92
N GLY A 11 10.67 11.48 -31.94
CA GLY A 11 12.08 11.79 -31.82
C GLY A 11 12.91 11.02 -32.85
N SER A 12 14.14 11.49 -33.07
CA SER A 12 15.11 10.86 -33.95
C SER A 12 16.06 9.93 -33.20
N ARG A 13 16.29 10.17 -31.90
CA ARG A 13 17.12 9.34 -31.02
C ARG A 13 16.34 9.00 -29.76
N ILE A 14 16.18 7.71 -29.49
CA ILE A 14 15.37 7.20 -28.38
C ILE A 14 16.21 6.30 -27.48
N GLY A 15 16.28 6.67 -26.19
CA GLY A 15 16.87 5.83 -25.16
C GLY A 15 15.97 4.64 -24.83
N ILE A 16 16.55 3.46 -24.67
CA ILE A 16 15.83 2.23 -24.32
C ILE A 16 16.37 1.70 -22.99
N VAL A 17 15.48 1.55 -22.02
CA VAL A 17 15.79 0.95 -20.71
C VAL A 17 14.83 -0.19 -20.46
N PHE A 18 15.32 -1.31 -19.93
CA PHE A 18 14.49 -2.42 -19.52
C PHE A 18 14.85 -2.87 -18.11
N GLY A 19 13.86 -3.43 -17.42
CA GLY A 19 14.04 -3.86 -16.04
C GLY A 19 12.88 -4.71 -15.55
N ALA A 20 13.17 -5.52 -14.55
CA ALA A 20 12.11 -6.22 -13.83
C ALA A 20 11.37 -5.29 -12.86
N PHE A 21 12.03 -4.23 -12.37
CA PHE A 21 11.46 -3.21 -11.47
C PHE A 21 10.65 -3.79 -10.29
N ALA A 22 11.21 -4.79 -9.60
CA ALA A 22 10.57 -5.44 -8.44
C ALA A 22 11.39 -5.23 -7.15
N PRO A 23 11.42 -4.02 -6.55
CA PRO A 23 10.80 -2.78 -7.03
C PRO A 23 11.72 -1.90 -7.90
N CYS A 24 11.14 -0.84 -8.47
CA CYS A 24 11.93 0.28 -8.99
C CYS A 24 12.61 1.04 -7.83
N HIS A 25 13.85 1.49 -8.05
CA HIS A 25 14.69 2.14 -7.04
C HIS A 25 15.62 3.15 -7.67
N ILE A 26 16.34 3.92 -6.85
CA ILE A 26 17.22 5.03 -7.29
C ILE A 26 18.22 4.64 -8.38
N GLY A 27 18.87 3.47 -8.28
CA GLY A 27 19.76 2.98 -9.35
C GLY A 27 19.06 2.79 -10.70
N HIS A 28 17.79 2.34 -10.73
CA HIS A 28 17.03 2.29 -11.98
C HIS A 28 16.67 3.69 -12.48
N LEU A 29 16.30 4.60 -11.57
CA LEU A 29 15.96 5.98 -11.91
C LEU A 29 17.14 6.70 -12.55
N GLU A 30 18.37 6.49 -12.07
CA GLU A 30 19.57 7.08 -12.65
C GLU A 30 19.75 6.67 -14.12
N VAL A 31 19.60 5.38 -14.43
CA VAL A 31 19.69 4.86 -15.80
C VAL A 31 18.58 5.44 -16.68
N ILE A 32 17.33 5.47 -16.19
CA ILE A 32 16.18 5.98 -16.93
C ILE A 32 16.32 7.48 -17.20
N LEU A 33 16.72 8.26 -16.19
CA LEU A 33 16.87 9.70 -16.32
C LEU A 33 18.05 10.06 -17.23
N LYS A 34 19.16 9.32 -17.15
CA LYS A 34 20.27 9.50 -18.09
C LYS A 34 19.84 9.20 -19.52
N ALA A 35 19.22 8.05 -19.76
CA ALA A 35 18.69 7.66 -21.07
C ALA A 35 17.73 8.72 -21.63
N LYS A 36 16.82 9.23 -20.79
CA LYS A 36 15.91 10.32 -21.16
C LYS A 36 16.67 11.61 -21.51
N LYS A 37 17.68 12.00 -20.73
CA LYS A 37 18.34 13.32 -20.86
C LYS A 37 19.31 13.41 -22.03
N GLU A 38 19.83 12.28 -22.49
CA GLU A 38 20.74 12.20 -23.64
C GLU A 38 20.01 11.98 -24.98
N ASN A 39 18.69 11.82 -24.95
CA ASN A 39 17.84 11.48 -26.10
C ASN A 39 16.59 12.37 -26.18
N ASP A 40 15.85 12.28 -27.29
CA ASP A 40 14.58 13.02 -27.46
C ASP A 40 13.50 12.48 -26.50
N GLY A 41 13.60 11.20 -26.16
CA GLY A 41 12.85 10.55 -25.10
C GLY A 41 13.38 9.15 -24.78
N CYS A 42 12.69 8.45 -23.88
CA CYS A 42 13.06 7.14 -23.39
C CYS A 42 11.88 6.18 -23.40
N VAL A 43 12.08 4.97 -23.93
CA VAL A 43 11.15 3.84 -23.73
C VAL A 43 11.63 3.02 -22.54
N VAL A 44 10.75 2.81 -21.56
CA VAL A 44 11.03 2.01 -20.36
C VAL A 44 10.20 0.72 -20.40
N ILE A 45 10.88 -0.42 -20.51
CA ILE A 45 10.25 -1.72 -20.71
C ILE A 45 10.22 -2.50 -19.40
N VAL A 46 9.02 -2.74 -18.88
CA VAL A 46 8.77 -3.52 -17.66
C VAL A 46 8.66 -5.00 -18.03
N CYS A 47 9.70 -5.75 -17.72
CA CYS A 47 9.81 -7.18 -17.98
C CYS A 47 9.33 -8.01 -16.79
N GLY A 48 8.68 -9.14 -17.05
CA GLY A 48 8.27 -10.07 -15.99
C GLY A 48 7.53 -11.28 -16.53
N GLU A 49 7.41 -12.29 -15.69
CA GLU A 49 6.61 -13.51 -15.91
C GLU A 49 5.75 -13.77 -14.68
N ASP A 50 4.69 -14.56 -14.84
CA ASP A 50 3.85 -14.99 -13.73
C ASP A 50 4.67 -15.88 -12.78
N GLY A 51 4.51 -15.70 -11.47
CA GLY A 51 5.28 -16.41 -10.45
C GLY A 51 6.71 -15.88 -10.26
N ASP A 52 7.08 -14.73 -10.83
CA ASP A 52 8.43 -14.18 -10.66
C ASP A 52 8.68 -13.60 -9.25
N PHE A 53 9.91 -13.18 -9.00
CA PHE A 53 10.36 -12.71 -7.67
C PHE A 53 9.67 -11.45 -7.15
N GLY A 54 8.85 -10.76 -7.96
CA GLY A 54 8.02 -9.65 -7.50
C GLY A 54 6.72 -10.08 -6.82
N GLU A 55 6.18 -11.24 -7.19
CA GLU A 55 4.86 -11.70 -6.75
C GLU A 55 4.70 -11.87 -5.23
N PRO A 56 5.70 -12.38 -4.47
CA PRO A 56 5.59 -12.47 -3.01
C PRO A 56 5.38 -11.13 -2.29
N PHE A 57 5.70 -10.02 -2.95
CA PHE A 57 5.53 -8.65 -2.45
C PHE A 57 4.28 -7.97 -3.04
N GLY A 58 3.42 -8.74 -3.73
CA GLY A 58 2.30 -8.24 -4.50
C GLY A 58 2.75 -7.36 -5.67
N LEU A 59 3.95 -7.57 -6.22
CA LEU A 59 4.48 -6.80 -7.35
C LEU A 59 4.52 -7.67 -8.61
N ASP A 60 3.36 -8.19 -9.03
CA ASP A 60 3.19 -8.83 -10.33
C ASP A 60 3.58 -7.89 -11.49
N VAL A 61 3.81 -8.42 -12.69
CA VAL A 61 4.28 -7.61 -13.85
C VAL A 61 3.32 -6.47 -14.20
N TYR A 62 2.02 -6.70 -14.05
CA TYR A 62 0.99 -5.71 -14.34
C TYR A 62 1.04 -4.56 -13.32
N ARG A 63 1.18 -4.87 -12.03
CA ARG A 63 1.26 -3.86 -10.97
C ARG A 63 2.54 -3.05 -11.07
N ARG A 64 3.68 -3.69 -11.37
CA ARG A 64 4.94 -2.98 -11.65
C ARG A 64 4.81 -2.03 -12.84
N PHE A 65 4.17 -2.47 -13.91
CA PHE A 65 3.87 -1.62 -15.06
C PHE A 65 3.00 -0.40 -14.68
N ARG A 66 1.93 -0.62 -13.91
CA ARG A 66 1.06 0.46 -13.40
C ARG A 66 1.84 1.44 -12.52
N TYR A 67 2.70 0.96 -11.63
CA TYR A 67 3.52 1.81 -10.76
C TYR A 67 4.59 2.59 -11.54
N MET A 68 5.19 2.00 -12.57
CA MET A 68 6.09 2.73 -13.47
C MET A 68 5.35 3.81 -14.28
N ARG A 69 4.11 3.54 -14.72
CA ARG A 69 3.26 4.56 -15.36
C ARG A 69 2.90 5.70 -14.42
N GLU A 70 2.57 5.38 -13.16
CA GLU A 70 2.29 6.37 -12.13
C GLU A 70 3.52 7.24 -11.84
N LEU A 71 4.69 6.61 -11.71
CA LEU A 71 5.97 7.28 -11.46
C LEU A 71 6.32 8.33 -12.54
N PHE A 72 5.96 8.07 -13.79
CA PHE A 72 6.24 8.93 -14.94
C PHE A 72 4.96 9.50 -15.57
N ALA A 73 3.90 9.69 -14.77
CA ALA A 73 2.59 10.11 -15.27
C ALA A 73 2.65 11.51 -15.92
N ASP A 74 3.42 12.42 -15.32
CA ASP A 74 3.60 13.81 -15.79
C ASP A 74 4.84 14.00 -16.69
N ASP A 75 5.47 12.91 -17.16
CA ASP A 75 6.67 12.97 -18.00
C ASP A 75 6.40 12.51 -19.44
N ASN A 76 6.18 13.46 -20.35
CA ASN A 76 5.85 13.15 -21.76
C ASN A 76 7.01 12.52 -22.55
N GLN A 77 8.25 12.60 -22.04
CA GLN A 77 9.42 12.05 -22.72
C GLN A 77 9.69 10.59 -22.34
N ILE A 78 8.91 10.00 -21.43
CA ILE A 78 9.09 8.60 -21.01
C ILE A 78 7.90 7.76 -21.43
N TYR A 79 8.08 6.79 -22.32
CA TYR A 79 7.01 5.85 -22.67
C TYR A 79 7.22 4.51 -21.96
N VAL A 80 6.29 4.12 -21.08
CA VAL A 80 6.39 2.84 -20.35
C VAL A 80 5.68 1.74 -21.12
N VAL A 81 6.36 0.64 -21.38
CA VAL A 81 5.84 -0.55 -22.09
C VAL A 81 5.89 -1.77 -21.19
N MET A 82 4.88 -2.63 -21.27
CA MET A 82 4.87 -3.91 -20.56
C MET A 82 5.31 -5.05 -21.48
N ALA A 83 6.22 -5.88 -21.00
CA ALA A 83 6.67 -7.11 -21.62
C ALA A 83 6.36 -8.32 -20.72
N ALA A 84 5.07 -8.62 -20.57
CA ALA A 84 4.58 -9.78 -19.82
C ALA A 84 4.98 -11.10 -20.51
N GLY A 85 5.35 -12.10 -19.71
CA GLY A 85 5.91 -13.37 -20.17
C GLY A 85 7.34 -13.26 -20.73
N GLN A 86 7.99 -12.10 -20.62
CA GLN A 86 9.32 -11.86 -21.17
C GLN A 86 10.30 -11.54 -20.03
N ARG A 87 10.81 -12.59 -19.39
CA ARG A 87 11.89 -12.45 -18.42
C ARG A 87 13.19 -12.01 -19.09
N ILE A 88 13.96 -11.17 -18.40
CA ILE A 88 15.28 -10.75 -18.87
C ILE A 88 16.19 -11.99 -19.00
N PRO A 89 16.77 -12.26 -20.18
CA PRO A 89 17.61 -13.42 -20.42
C PRO A 89 18.76 -13.53 -19.41
N GLN A 90 19.01 -14.76 -18.93
CA GLN A 90 20.17 -15.10 -18.10
C GLN A 90 21.25 -15.86 -18.89
N LYS A 91 20.90 -16.37 -20.08
CA LYS A 91 21.78 -17.14 -20.96
C LYS A 91 21.92 -16.40 -22.28
N GLU A 92 23.13 -16.40 -22.84
CA GLU A 92 23.44 -15.72 -24.11
C GLU A 92 22.50 -16.14 -25.25
N SER A 93 22.21 -17.44 -25.38
CA SER A 93 21.37 -18.00 -26.43
C SER A 93 19.93 -17.50 -26.47
N ALA A 94 19.43 -16.90 -25.38
CA ALA A 94 18.06 -16.42 -25.27
C ALA A 94 17.90 -14.93 -25.66
N TRP A 95 18.99 -14.17 -25.84
CA TRP A 95 18.91 -12.74 -26.14
C TRP A 95 18.32 -12.44 -27.50
N LYS A 96 18.69 -13.22 -28.53
CA LYS A 96 18.21 -13.00 -29.91
C LYS A 96 16.69 -13.10 -30.01
N SER A 97 16.09 -14.16 -29.48
CA SER A 97 14.63 -14.35 -29.51
C SER A 97 13.90 -13.35 -28.62
N TRP A 98 14.47 -13.02 -27.46
CA TRP A 98 13.92 -11.99 -26.59
C TRP A 98 13.91 -10.61 -27.27
N LEU A 99 15.02 -10.20 -27.90
CA LEU A 99 15.13 -8.93 -28.62
C LEU A 99 14.13 -8.81 -29.77
N GLN A 100 13.79 -9.90 -30.46
CA GLN A 100 12.75 -9.88 -31.51
C GLN A 100 11.40 -9.42 -30.94
N VAL A 101 10.98 -9.96 -29.79
CA VAL A 101 9.73 -9.56 -29.14
C VAL A 101 9.80 -8.12 -28.64
N ILE A 102 10.93 -7.73 -28.07
CA ILE A 102 11.11 -6.40 -27.48
C ILE A 102 11.19 -5.31 -28.55
N LYS A 103 11.85 -5.55 -29.69
CA LYS A 103 11.90 -4.60 -30.80
C LYS A 103 10.51 -4.29 -31.38
N LEU A 104 9.60 -5.26 -31.41
CA LEU A 104 8.20 -5.02 -31.77
C LEU A 104 7.50 -4.09 -30.78
N LYS A 105 7.68 -4.35 -29.47
CA LYS A 105 7.14 -3.49 -28.40
C LYS A 105 7.68 -2.07 -28.43
N ILE A 106 8.96 -1.90 -28.76
CA ILE A 106 9.57 -0.58 -28.96
C ILE A 106 8.92 0.09 -30.17
N ALA A 107 8.84 -0.57 -31.33
CA ALA A 107 8.23 -0.01 -32.54
C ALA A 107 6.78 0.45 -32.31
N ASP A 108 5.99 -0.31 -31.55
CA ASP A 108 4.61 0.06 -31.20
C ASP A 108 4.52 1.32 -30.34
N SER A 109 5.57 1.64 -29.58
CA SER A 109 5.64 2.83 -28.71
C SER A 109 6.12 4.10 -29.41
N LEU A 110 6.62 4.00 -30.64
CA LEU A 110 7.20 5.13 -31.38
C LEU A 110 6.27 5.64 -32.48
N GLN A 111 6.28 6.96 -32.68
CA GLN A 111 5.56 7.58 -33.80
C GLN A 111 6.22 7.24 -35.14
N TYR A 112 7.56 7.23 -35.17
CA TYR A 112 8.36 6.91 -36.34
C TYR A 112 9.28 5.73 -36.02
N SER A 113 9.23 4.68 -36.85
CA SER A 113 9.94 3.43 -36.60
C SER A 113 11.43 3.50 -36.94
N ASP A 114 11.88 4.53 -37.66
CA ASP A 114 13.25 4.76 -38.13
C ASP A 114 14.15 5.47 -37.11
N ALA A 115 13.62 5.93 -35.98
CA ALA A 115 14.40 6.55 -34.91
C ALA A 115 15.57 5.64 -34.48
N GLU A 116 16.73 6.22 -34.20
CA GLU A 116 17.88 5.52 -33.64
C GLU A 116 17.55 5.04 -32.22
N LYS A 117 17.87 3.78 -31.90
CA LYS A 117 17.65 3.20 -30.57
C LYS A 117 18.99 3.09 -29.87
N ILE A 118 19.06 3.59 -28.64
CA ILE A 118 20.26 3.57 -27.82
C ILE A 118 19.93 2.87 -26.52
N TRP A 119 20.57 1.74 -26.25
CA TRP A 119 20.29 0.93 -25.07
C TRP A 119 21.08 1.41 -23.87
N TYR A 120 20.41 1.57 -22.74
CA TYR A 120 21.02 1.96 -21.48
C TYR A 120 20.84 0.86 -20.44
N THR A 121 21.94 0.42 -19.84
CA THR A 121 21.93 -0.56 -18.74
C THR A 121 23.04 -0.28 -17.74
N GLY A 122 22.79 -0.58 -16.47
CA GLY A 122 23.82 -0.56 -15.43
C GLY A 122 24.57 -1.87 -15.25
N LYS A 123 24.37 -2.86 -16.14
CA LYS A 123 24.89 -4.23 -15.98
C LYS A 123 25.75 -4.64 -17.18
N THR A 124 27.04 -4.91 -16.94
CA THR A 124 28.01 -5.31 -17.97
C THR A 124 27.54 -6.49 -18.81
N LEU A 125 27.08 -7.59 -18.18
CA LEU A 125 26.59 -8.77 -18.92
C LEU A 125 25.39 -8.47 -19.83
N GLN A 126 24.59 -7.45 -19.52
CA GLN A 126 23.49 -7.03 -20.39
C GLN A 126 24.01 -6.17 -21.54
N ALA A 127 24.95 -5.26 -21.26
CA ALA A 127 25.58 -4.43 -22.29
C ALA A 127 26.26 -5.29 -23.36
N ASP A 128 27.10 -6.24 -22.95
CA ASP A 128 27.84 -7.14 -23.85
C ASP A 128 26.89 -7.95 -24.76
N ALA A 129 25.76 -8.39 -24.21
CA ALA A 129 24.77 -9.15 -24.97
C ALA A 129 24.00 -8.26 -25.97
N LEU A 130 23.70 -7.02 -25.59
CA LEU A 130 23.03 -6.05 -26.46
C LEU A 130 23.94 -5.63 -27.61
N GLU A 131 25.23 -5.37 -27.36
CA GLU A 131 26.21 -5.02 -28.40
C GLU A 131 26.32 -6.12 -29.45
N ARG A 132 26.27 -7.38 -29.00
CA ARG A 132 26.36 -8.55 -29.88
C ARG A 132 25.11 -8.79 -30.72
N GLU A 133 23.92 -8.68 -30.11
CA GLU A 133 22.68 -9.18 -30.71
C GLU A 133 21.77 -8.07 -31.28
N SER A 134 21.89 -6.83 -30.80
CA SER A 134 20.98 -5.75 -31.20
C SER A 134 21.43 -5.04 -32.48
N GLY A 135 22.74 -4.83 -32.65
CA GLY A 135 23.32 -3.95 -33.68
C GLY A 135 23.09 -2.45 -33.43
N ASP A 136 22.55 -2.09 -32.27
CA ASP A 136 22.23 -0.73 -31.84
C ASP A 136 23.37 -0.17 -30.95
N GLU A 137 23.39 1.15 -30.71
CA GLU A 137 24.32 1.76 -29.75
C GLU A 137 23.96 1.31 -28.31
N VAL A 138 24.97 1.02 -27.48
CA VAL A 138 24.80 0.55 -26.10
C VAL A 138 25.65 1.37 -25.14
N HIS A 139 25.02 1.88 -24.08
CA HIS A 139 25.64 2.69 -23.05
C HIS A 139 25.57 1.97 -21.71
N LEU A 140 26.74 1.55 -21.21
CA LEU A 140 26.89 1.07 -19.86
C LEU A 140 26.92 2.25 -18.89
N VAL A 141 25.93 2.32 -18.01
CA VAL A 141 25.81 3.37 -16.99
C VAL A 141 26.47 2.91 -15.70
N ASP A 142 27.45 3.68 -15.22
CA ASP A 142 28.02 3.44 -13.90
C ASP A 142 26.98 3.74 -12.82
N THR A 143 26.59 2.71 -12.08
CA THR A 143 25.63 2.78 -10.97
C THR A 143 26.30 2.53 -9.61
N SER A 144 27.63 2.57 -9.56
CA SER A 144 28.43 2.31 -8.34
C SER A 144 28.13 3.27 -7.19
N LEU A 145 27.69 4.50 -7.49
CA LEU A 145 27.22 5.48 -6.49
C LEU A 145 25.93 5.03 -5.79
N TYR A 146 25.17 4.12 -6.38
CA TYR A 146 23.92 3.57 -5.86
C TYR A 146 23.94 2.03 -5.90
N PRO A 147 24.77 1.36 -5.09
CA PRO A 147 24.99 -0.09 -5.13
C PRO A 147 23.83 -0.86 -4.47
N ILE A 148 22.60 -0.55 -4.86
CA ILE A 148 21.36 -1.12 -4.36
C ILE A 148 20.74 -1.94 -5.49
N THR A 149 20.37 -3.16 -5.17
CA THR A 149 19.63 -4.04 -6.08
C THR A 149 18.22 -4.27 -5.57
N GLY A 150 17.32 -4.66 -6.47
CA GLY A 150 15.99 -5.15 -6.08
C GLY A 150 16.06 -6.32 -5.10
N LEU A 151 17.10 -7.16 -5.13
CA LEU A 151 17.28 -8.22 -4.15
C LEU A 151 17.60 -7.68 -2.75
N ASN A 152 18.44 -6.64 -2.64
CA ASN A 152 18.72 -6.00 -1.35
C ASN A 152 17.43 -5.47 -0.71
N ILE A 153 16.59 -4.78 -1.50
CA ILE A 153 15.31 -4.22 -1.02
C ILE A 153 14.34 -5.33 -0.62
N ARG A 154 14.17 -6.37 -1.43
CA ARG A 154 13.25 -7.48 -1.11
C ARG A 154 13.67 -8.23 0.16
N ASN A 155 14.97 -8.28 0.46
CA ASN A 155 15.48 -8.92 1.68
C ASN A 155 15.36 -8.01 2.92
N ASP A 156 15.49 -6.69 2.76
CA ASP A 156 15.49 -5.74 3.87
C ASP A 156 14.95 -4.36 3.43
N ALA A 157 13.63 -4.29 3.24
CA ALA A 157 13.02 -3.12 2.62
C ALA A 157 13.07 -1.87 3.51
N LEU A 158 13.05 -2.03 4.85
CA LEU A 158 13.11 -0.92 5.78
C LEU A 158 14.47 -0.21 5.71
N ARG A 159 15.57 -0.97 5.67
CA ARG A 159 16.92 -0.41 5.52
C ARG A 159 17.08 0.40 4.24
N TYR A 160 16.48 -0.06 3.14
CA TYR A 160 16.60 0.58 1.82
C TYR A 160 15.38 1.42 1.44
N PHE A 161 14.48 1.72 2.38
CA PHE A 161 13.15 2.28 2.07
C PHE A 161 13.22 3.59 1.26
N ASN A 162 14.16 4.46 1.63
CA ASN A 162 14.36 5.74 0.96
C ASN A 162 14.87 5.61 -0.48
N ALA A 163 15.49 4.50 -0.84
CA ALA A 163 15.93 4.23 -2.21
C ALA A 163 14.82 3.70 -3.12
N ILE A 164 13.68 3.28 -2.55
CA ILE A 164 12.53 2.76 -3.30
C ILE A 164 11.77 3.92 -3.93
N ALA A 165 11.43 3.80 -5.22
CA ALA A 165 10.61 4.79 -5.92
C ALA A 165 9.22 4.91 -5.28
N LEU A 166 8.68 6.14 -5.17
CA LEU A 166 7.50 6.44 -4.37
C LEU A 166 6.30 5.49 -4.59
N PRO A 167 5.84 5.19 -5.83
CA PRO A 167 4.69 4.32 -6.01
C PRO A 167 4.89 2.89 -5.50
N PHE A 168 6.14 2.43 -5.43
CA PHE A 168 6.50 1.09 -4.98
C PHE A 168 6.60 1.00 -3.44
N ARG A 169 6.79 2.11 -2.73
CA ARG A 169 6.92 2.13 -1.26
C ARG A 169 5.73 1.51 -0.54
N ARG A 170 4.52 1.66 -1.10
CA ARG A 170 3.28 1.11 -0.51
C ARG A 170 3.30 -0.43 -0.37
N ALA A 171 4.05 -1.13 -1.23
CA ALA A 171 4.21 -2.59 -1.14
C ALA A 171 5.07 -3.01 0.07
N PHE A 172 5.96 -2.12 0.53
CA PHE A 172 6.92 -2.37 1.60
C PHE A 172 6.61 -1.63 2.90
N THR A 173 5.58 -0.79 2.91
CA THR A 173 5.12 -0.07 4.11
C THR A 173 4.46 -1.07 5.07
N LYS A 174 4.91 -1.06 6.34
CA LYS A 174 4.32 -1.84 7.42
C LYS A 174 2.98 -1.24 7.86
N LYS A 175 1.94 -2.06 7.91
CA LYS A 175 0.55 -1.65 8.10
C LYS A 175 0.08 -2.09 9.48
N ILE A 176 -0.03 -1.14 10.40
CA ILE A 176 -0.41 -1.38 11.79
C ILE A 176 -1.84 -0.90 11.99
N LEU A 177 -2.75 -1.83 12.19
CA LEU A 177 -4.16 -1.53 12.44
C LEU A 177 -4.41 -1.41 13.94
N VAL A 178 -5.15 -0.38 14.37
CA VAL A 178 -5.61 -0.24 15.75
C VAL A 178 -7.13 -0.39 15.79
N LEU A 179 -7.61 -1.39 16.53
CA LEU A 179 -9.02 -1.71 16.72
C LEU A 179 -9.42 -1.63 18.19
N GLY A 180 -10.73 -1.56 18.44
CA GLY A 180 -11.29 -1.63 19.78
C GLY A 180 -12.59 -0.85 19.90
N ALA A 181 -13.29 -1.09 21.01
CA ALA A 181 -14.60 -0.49 21.27
C ALA A 181 -14.53 1.06 21.39
N PRO A 182 -15.68 1.75 21.30
CA PRO A 182 -15.79 3.19 21.58
C PRO A 182 -15.10 3.64 22.87
N SER A 183 -14.64 4.90 22.89
CA SER A 183 -14.04 5.55 24.06
C SER A 183 -12.88 4.81 24.75
N GLY A 184 -12.27 3.81 24.09
CA GLY A 184 -11.10 3.08 24.60
C GLY A 184 -9.76 3.83 24.48
N GLY A 185 -9.75 5.10 24.07
CA GLY A 185 -8.52 5.90 23.88
C GLY A 185 -7.73 5.57 22.61
N LYS A 186 -8.34 4.90 21.62
CA LYS A 186 -7.69 4.49 20.36
C LYS A 186 -7.07 5.65 19.60
N THR A 187 -7.85 6.71 19.34
CA THR A 187 -7.39 7.86 18.57
C THR A 187 -6.20 8.56 19.24
N THR A 188 -6.18 8.64 20.58
CA THR A 188 -5.03 9.15 21.32
C THR A 188 -3.82 8.24 21.17
N LEU A 189 -4.01 6.92 21.34
CA LEU A 189 -2.94 5.93 21.16
C LEU A 189 -2.33 5.99 19.75
N VAL A 190 -3.15 6.04 18.71
CA VAL A 190 -2.72 6.16 17.31
C VAL A 190 -1.90 7.43 17.10
N LYS A 191 -2.42 8.58 17.55
CA LYS A 191 -1.73 9.87 17.41
C LYS A 191 -0.38 9.89 18.13
N ASP A 192 -0.30 9.34 19.34
CA ASP A 192 0.93 9.38 20.13
C ASP A 192 1.99 8.41 19.58
N LEU A 193 1.59 7.21 19.14
CA LEU A 193 2.49 6.30 18.44
C LEU A 193 2.97 6.90 17.11
N ALA A 194 2.09 7.53 16.33
CA ALA A 194 2.46 8.15 15.06
C ALA A 194 3.49 9.29 15.24
N LYS A 195 3.33 10.12 16.28
CA LYS A 195 4.33 11.13 16.66
C LYS A 195 5.66 10.50 17.06
N LEU A 196 5.63 9.44 17.89
CA LEU A 196 6.84 8.76 18.34
C LEU A 196 7.65 8.21 17.16
N TYR A 197 6.98 7.55 16.20
CA TYR A 197 7.62 6.90 15.07
C TYR A 197 7.76 7.80 13.83
N SER A 198 7.30 9.06 13.90
CA SER A 198 7.30 9.99 12.76
C SER A 198 6.70 9.38 11.50
N CYS A 199 5.55 8.72 11.64
CA CYS A 199 4.87 8.03 10.55
C CYS A 199 3.47 8.61 10.28
N PRO A 200 2.94 8.46 9.05
CA PRO A 200 1.57 8.83 8.74
C PRO A 200 0.58 7.98 9.55
N PHE A 201 -0.59 8.55 9.83
CA PHE A 201 -1.69 7.83 10.46
C PHE A 201 -3.04 8.23 9.89
N SER A 202 -4.00 7.30 9.93
CA SER A 202 -5.40 7.58 9.60
C SER A 202 -6.23 7.79 10.86
N PHE A 203 -7.42 8.35 10.68
CA PHE A 203 -8.44 8.52 11.72
C PHE A 203 -9.67 7.66 11.40
N GLU A 204 -10.60 7.57 12.37
CA GLU A 204 -11.91 6.95 12.19
C GLU A 204 -12.80 7.84 11.29
N TYR A 205 -12.98 7.42 10.03
CA TYR A 205 -13.68 8.19 8.99
C TYR A 205 -15.16 8.45 9.32
N SER A 206 -15.82 7.54 10.05
CA SER A 206 -17.23 7.71 10.45
C SER A 206 -17.48 8.97 11.27
N ARG A 207 -16.52 9.38 12.12
CA ARG A 207 -16.65 10.62 12.91
C ARG A 207 -16.71 11.84 12.01
N GLN A 208 -15.79 11.93 11.04
CA GLN A 208 -15.80 13.01 10.06
C GLN A 208 -17.11 13.01 9.26
N TYR A 209 -17.55 11.84 8.78
CA TYR A 209 -18.78 11.73 8.00
C TYR A 209 -20.02 12.22 8.75
N GLN A 210 -20.18 11.78 10.00
CA GLN A 210 -21.31 12.15 10.87
C GLN A 210 -21.34 13.65 11.16
N GLU A 211 -20.18 14.26 11.42
CA GLU A 211 -20.06 15.71 11.62
C GLU A 211 -20.41 16.51 10.36
N GLU A 212 -19.88 16.10 9.20
CA GLU A 212 -20.11 16.78 7.92
C GLU A 212 -21.56 16.64 7.44
N SER A 213 -22.17 15.48 7.67
CA SER A 213 -23.54 15.16 7.23
C SER A 213 -24.59 15.50 8.29
N ASN A 214 -24.17 15.85 9.50
CA ASN A 214 -25.02 16.11 10.67
C ASN A 214 -26.03 14.98 10.93
N VAL A 215 -25.52 13.75 11.02
CA VAL A 215 -26.28 12.53 11.34
C VAL A 215 -25.65 11.80 12.51
N ASN A 216 -26.47 11.15 13.33
CA ASN A 216 -26.01 10.29 14.44
C ASN A 216 -26.00 8.80 14.05
N ASP A 217 -25.54 7.93 14.96
CA ASP A 217 -25.40 6.48 14.73
C ASP A 217 -26.72 5.79 14.29
N PHE A 218 -27.88 6.23 14.80
CA PHE A 218 -29.21 5.65 14.49
C PHE A 218 -29.74 6.07 13.12
N GLU A 219 -29.27 7.20 12.59
CA GLU A 219 -29.76 7.77 11.33
C GLU A 219 -29.02 7.22 10.10
N LEU A 220 -27.95 6.44 10.31
CA LEU A 220 -27.14 5.88 9.22
C LEU A 220 -27.90 4.76 8.48
N ASP A 221 -28.19 5.00 7.20
CA ASP A 221 -28.82 4.03 6.31
C ASP A 221 -27.80 3.14 5.58
N GLY A 222 -28.27 2.18 4.77
CA GLY A 222 -27.40 1.29 4.01
C GLY A 222 -26.40 2.01 3.08
N MET A 223 -26.78 3.16 2.51
CA MET A 223 -25.93 3.96 1.63
C MET A 223 -24.90 4.78 2.41
N ASP A 224 -25.23 5.25 3.60
CA ASP A 224 -24.27 5.85 4.53
C ASP A 224 -23.17 4.84 4.86
N TYR A 225 -23.54 3.61 5.22
CA TYR A 225 -22.56 2.55 5.47
C TYR A 225 -21.68 2.22 4.25
N GLN A 226 -22.22 2.28 3.01
CA GLN A 226 -21.38 2.16 1.80
C GLN A 226 -20.34 3.28 1.69
N ARG A 227 -20.75 4.52 1.99
CA ARG A 227 -19.84 5.68 2.00
C ARG A 227 -18.77 5.51 3.07
N LEU A 228 -19.15 5.08 4.27
CA LEU A 228 -18.22 4.84 5.38
C LEU A 228 -17.14 3.80 5.02
N VAL A 229 -17.54 2.67 4.44
CA VAL A 229 -16.60 1.60 4.05
C VAL A 229 -15.65 2.09 2.96
N THR A 230 -16.17 2.76 1.93
CA THR A 230 -15.34 3.30 0.84
C THR A 230 -14.38 4.38 1.36
N GLY A 231 -14.87 5.27 2.22
CA GLY A 231 -14.11 6.36 2.82
C GLY A 231 -12.98 5.86 3.71
N GLN A 232 -13.27 4.96 4.66
CA GLN A 232 -12.24 4.39 5.54
C GLN A 232 -11.19 3.61 4.75
N PHE A 233 -11.61 2.81 3.76
CA PHE A 233 -10.67 2.07 2.92
C PHE A 233 -9.74 3.01 2.13
N GLN A 234 -10.32 4.08 1.54
CA GLN A 234 -9.57 5.07 0.78
C GLN A 234 -8.59 5.84 1.66
N LEU A 235 -9.04 6.31 2.82
CA LEU A 235 -8.21 7.01 3.81
C LEU A 235 -7.02 6.13 4.25
N ASN A 236 -7.29 4.87 4.57
CA ASN A 236 -6.24 3.92 4.96
C ASN A 236 -5.26 3.65 3.81
N ARG A 237 -5.76 3.48 2.58
CA ARG A 237 -4.93 3.28 1.38
C ARG A 237 -3.99 4.47 1.14
N ASP A 238 -4.50 5.69 1.27
CA ASP A 238 -3.73 6.90 1.00
C ASP A 238 -2.69 7.14 2.09
N THR A 239 -3.04 6.86 3.35
CA THR A 239 -2.10 6.89 4.49
C THR A 239 -0.94 5.90 4.30
N ILE A 240 -1.22 4.68 3.82
CA ILE A 240 -0.19 3.67 3.52
C ILE A 240 0.70 4.09 2.34
N ALA A 241 0.15 4.86 1.39
CA ALA A 241 0.87 5.34 0.23
C ALA A 241 1.49 6.74 0.42
N ASP A 242 1.41 7.31 1.63
CA ASP A 242 1.88 8.66 1.91
C ASP A 242 3.38 8.79 1.60
N PRO A 243 3.79 9.73 0.73
CA PRO A 243 5.21 9.98 0.43
C PRO A 243 6.08 10.30 1.65
N ALA A 244 5.49 10.83 2.71
CA ALA A 244 6.15 11.13 3.99
C ALA A 244 6.40 9.88 4.83
N SER A 245 5.81 8.72 4.49
CA SER A 245 6.09 7.47 5.18
C SER A 245 7.57 7.10 5.11
N GLN A 246 8.09 6.60 6.23
CA GLN A 246 9.44 6.04 6.35
C GLN A 246 9.42 4.52 6.53
N GLY A 247 8.39 3.85 6.02
CA GLY A 247 8.28 2.38 6.04
C GLY A 247 7.17 1.85 6.91
N MET A 248 6.32 2.72 7.46
CA MET A 248 5.24 2.34 8.36
C MET A 248 4.06 3.31 8.26
N ALA A 249 2.87 2.82 8.55
CA ALA A 249 1.64 3.60 8.75
C ALA A 249 0.82 2.98 9.90
N ILE A 250 0.18 3.83 10.70
CA ILE A 250 -0.69 3.42 11.82
C ILE A 250 -2.14 3.84 11.51
N LEU A 251 -3.07 2.89 11.54
CA LEU A 251 -4.40 3.08 11.00
C LEU A 251 -5.44 2.99 12.13
N ASP A 252 -6.21 4.06 12.36
CA ASP A 252 -7.32 4.06 13.34
C ASP A 252 -8.56 3.45 12.68
N THR A 253 -8.84 2.18 13.03
CA THR A 253 -9.93 1.36 12.48
C THR A 253 -9.81 0.99 10.99
N ASP A 254 -10.69 0.09 10.56
CA ASP A 254 -10.82 -0.37 9.19
C ASP A 254 -12.27 -0.75 8.85
N VAL A 255 -12.47 -1.33 7.66
CA VAL A 255 -13.79 -1.71 7.15
C VAL A 255 -14.47 -2.76 8.04
N MET A 256 -13.71 -3.63 8.73
CA MET A 256 -14.31 -4.62 9.65
C MET A 256 -15.08 -3.93 10.77
N VAL A 257 -14.58 -2.81 11.29
CA VAL A 257 -15.25 -2.05 12.35
C VAL A 257 -16.59 -1.50 11.87
N THR A 258 -16.61 -0.85 10.70
CA THR A 258 -17.84 -0.36 10.09
C THR A 258 -18.85 -1.49 9.85
N LYS A 259 -18.36 -2.66 9.41
CA LYS A 259 -19.20 -3.84 9.22
C LYS A 259 -19.84 -4.34 10.53
N VAL A 260 -19.09 -4.34 11.63
CA VAL A 260 -19.61 -4.72 12.95
C VAL A 260 -20.74 -3.78 13.39
N TYR A 261 -20.58 -2.47 13.21
CA TYR A 261 -21.64 -1.50 13.55
C TYR A 261 -22.88 -1.65 12.67
N ALA A 262 -22.72 -1.81 11.35
CA ALA A 262 -23.84 -2.04 10.45
C ALA A 262 -24.63 -3.30 10.83
N ARG A 263 -23.93 -4.37 11.26
CA ARG A 263 -24.55 -5.62 11.71
C ARG A 263 -25.34 -5.46 13.01
N LEU A 264 -24.88 -4.57 13.90
CA LEU A 264 -25.59 -4.23 15.13
C LEU A 264 -26.83 -3.39 14.82
N GLY A 265 -26.66 -2.31 14.06
CA GLY A 265 -27.77 -1.44 13.66
C GLY A 265 -28.88 -2.19 12.94
N ALA A 266 -28.55 -3.08 12.00
CA ALA A 266 -29.57 -3.83 11.28
C ALA A 266 -30.45 -4.75 12.17
N LYS A 267 -29.98 -5.12 13.37
CA LYS A 267 -30.72 -5.94 14.34
C LYS A 267 -31.56 -5.14 15.32
N ASP A 268 -31.47 -3.82 15.24
CA ASP A 268 -32.09 -2.88 16.17
C ASP A 268 -33.08 -2.02 15.37
N ASP A 269 -34.37 -2.15 15.68
CA ASP A 269 -35.44 -1.48 14.94
C ASP A 269 -35.40 0.06 15.10
N ASP A 270 -34.59 0.59 16.03
CA ASP A 270 -34.36 2.02 16.20
C ASP A 270 -33.34 2.60 15.19
N TYR A 271 -32.58 1.75 14.49
CA TYR A 271 -31.63 2.18 13.47
C TYR A 271 -32.26 2.24 12.08
N ALA A 272 -31.80 3.18 11.26
CA ALA A 272 -32.29 3.38 9.89
C ALA A 272 -31.91 2.24 8.93
N ILE A 273 -30.75 1.60 9.12
CA ILE A 273 -30.33 0.48 8.29
C ILE A 273 -31.20 -0.77 8.54
N THR A 274 -31.73 -1.32 7.45
CA THR A 274 -32.53 -2.55 7.48
C THR A 274 -31.66 -3.82 7.32
N GLN A 275 -32.22 -4.99 7.70
CA GLN A 275 -31.58 -6.30 7.45
C GLN A 275 -31.28 -6.54 5.96
N ASP A 276 -32.18 -6.12 5.06
CA ASP A 276 -32.01 -6.30 3.62
C ASP A 276 -30.86 -5.43 3.08
N GLU A 277 -30.77 -4.18 3.53
CA GLU A 277 -29.66 -3.29 3.19
C GLU A 277 -28.33 -3.82 3.75
N TYR A 278 -28.32 -4.32 4.98
CA TYR A 278 -27.14 -4.95 5.57
C TYR A 278 -26.65 -6.14 4.75
N ALA A 279 -27.55 -7.00 4.24
CA ALA A 279 -27.17 -8.16 3.44
C ALA A 279 -26.45 -7.77 2.13
N ILE A 280 -26.86 -6.67 1.49
CA ILE A 280 -26.16 -6.09 0.34
C ILE A 280 -24.83 -5.49 0.77
N PHE A 281 -24.85 -4.74 1.87
CA PHE A 281 -23.69 -4.05 2.40
C PHE A 281 -22.56 -5.01 2.81
N GLU A 282 -22.90 -6.12 3.46
CA GLU A 282 -21.94 -7.10 3.94
C GLU A 282 -21.09 -7.66 2.79
N GLN A 283 -21.68 -7.89 1.61
CA GLN A 283 -20.95 -8.37 0.43
C GLN A 283 -19.91 -7.34 -0.04
N SER A 284 -20.29 -6.06 -0.07
CA SER A 284 -19.38 -4.96 -0.40
C SER A 284 -18.24 -4.87 0.63
N ALA A 285 -18.57 -4.84 1.92
CA ALA A 285 -17.59 -4.78 3.00
C ALA A 285 -16.60 -5.95 2.95
N ASN A 286 -17.06 -7.18 2.73
CA ASN A 286 -16.21 -8.36 2.59
C ASN A 286 -15.22 -8.23 1.42
N ALA A 287 -15.64 -7.62 0.30
CA ALA A 287 -14.75 -7.38 -0.83
C ALA A 287 -13.63 -6.38 -0.50
N PHE A 288 -13.90 -5.35 0.33
CA PHE A 288 -12.87 -4.45 0.81
C PHE A 288 -11.95 -5.12 1.84
N ILE A 289 -12.50 -5.82 2.83
CA ILE A 289 -11.74 -6.55 3.86
C ILE A 289 -10.74 -7.52 3.22
N ALA A 290 -11.14 -8.27 2.20
CA ALA A 290 -10.28 -9.21 1.48
C ALA A 290 -9.06 -8.55 0.79
N ARG A 291 -9.08 -7.23 0.60
CA ARG A 291 -7.98 -6.45 0.00
C ARG A 291 -7.11 -5.74 1.03
N GLN A 292 -7.48 -5.81 2.31
CA GLN A 292 -6.73 -5.19 3.39
C GLN A 292 -5.68 -6.16 3.90
N LEU A 293 -4.43 -5.73 3.82
CA LEU A 293 -3.30 -6.50 4.32
C LEU A 293 -2.79 -5.81 5.57
N TRP A 294 -2.68 -6.55 6.65
CA TRP A 294 -2.17 -6.06 7.92
C TRP A 294 -0.86 -6.78 8.26
N ASP A 295 0.09 -6.06 8.84
CA ASP A 295 1.33 -6.61 9.40
C ASP A 295 1.19 -6.82 10.92
N LEU A 296 0.38 -5.99 11.59
CA LEU A 296 0.09 -6.04 13.03
C LEU A 296 -1.31 -5.47 13.29
N ILE A 297 -2.09 -6.11 14.16
CA ILE A 297 -3.40 -5.64 14.61
C ILE A 297 -3.37 -5.46 16.12
N LEU A 298 -3.41 -4.22 16.59
CA LEU A 298 -3.49 -3.86 17.99
C LEU A 298 -4.95 -3.74 18.40
N VAL A 299 -5.41 -4.59 19.33
CA VAL A 299 -6.81 -4.59 19.78
C VAL A 299 -6.88 -4.04 21.20
N VAL A 300 -7.54 -2.90 21.38
CA VAL A 300 -7.84 -2.33 22.70
C VAL A 300 -9.08 -3.03 23.29
N PRO A 301 -8.95 -3.75 24.40
CA PRO A 301 -10.09 -4.41 25.05
C PRO A 301 -11.04 -3.39 25.68
N PRO A 302 -12.31 -3.77 25.93
CA PRO A 302 -13.26 -2.93 26.67
C PRO A 302 -12.70 -2.53 28.03
N THR A 303 -12.83 -1.26 28.40
CA THR A 303 -12.51 -0.78 29.76
C THR A 303 -13.80 -0.58 30.56
N LEU A 304 -13.75 -0.85 31.87
CA LEU A 304 -14.94 -0.88 32.75
C LEU A 304 -15.55 0.51 33.05
N LYS A 305 -14.94 1.60 32.58
CA LYS A 305 -15.40 2.98 32.80
C LYS A 305 -15.40 3.70 31.45
N TYR A 306 -16.58 3.83 30.83
CA TYR A 306 -16.78 4.68 29.66
C TYR A 306 -16.48 6.14 30.01
N VAL A 307 -15.87 6.87 29.09
CA VAL A 307 -15.74 8.33 29.16
C VAL A 307 -16.67 8.86 28.08
N ASP A 308 -17.68 9.63 28.50
CA ASP A 308 -18.64 10.29 27.61
C ASP A 308 -17.89 11.16 26.61
N ASP A 309 -17.93 10.76 25.35
CA ASP A 309 -17.33 11.50 24.24
C ASP A 309 -18.34 12.42 23.55
N GLY A 310 -19.61 12.43 23.98
CA GLY A 310 -20.67 13.28 23.44
C GLY A 310 -21.29 12.77 22.13
N TYR A 311 -20.92 11.58 21.66
CA TYR A 311 -21.39 11.02 20.38
C TYR A 311 -22.38 9.84 20.51
N ARG A 312 -22.59 9.24 21.71
CA ARG A 312 -23.39 7.98 21.86
C ARG A 312 -24.31 7.95 23.09
N ASN A 313 -25.41 7.19 22.98
CA ASN A 313 -26.49 7.10 23.98
C ASN A 313 -26.23 6.03 25.08
N MET A 314 -26.69 6.29 26.31
CA MET A 314 -26.28 5.61 27.56
C MET A 314 -27.12 4.35 27.96
N GLU A 315 -27.94 3.77 27.09
CA GLU A 315 -29.00 2.84 27.52
C GLU A 315 -28.66 1.33 27.57
N PHE A 316 -27.51 0.90 27.05
CA PHE A 316 -27.05 -0.48 27.29
C PHE A 316 -26.27 -0.56 28.59
N SER A 317 -26.33 -1.69 29.31
CA SER A 317 -25.31 -2.00 30.32
C SER A 317 -23.95 -2.01 29.61
N GLU A 318 -23.24 -0.88 29.62
CA GLU A 318 -22.17 -0.53 28.67
C GLU A 318 -21.14 -1.66 28.52
N ASN A 319 -20.88 -2.38 29.61
CA ASN A 319 -19.99 -3.54 29.63
C ASN A 319 -20.40 -4.69 28.71
N VAL A 320 -21.69 -4.99 28.55
CA VAL A 320 -22.16 -6.06 27.67
C VAL A 320 -22.04 -5.63 26.21
N PHE A 321 -22.51 -4.41 25.88
CA PHE A 321 -22.44 -3.89 24.52
C PHE A 321 -20.99 -3.75 24.02
N LEU A 322 -20.10 -3.17 24.83
CA LEU A 322 -18.68 -3.04 24.46
C LEU A 322 -17.99 -4.41 24.31
N ARG A 323 -18.38 -5.41 25.13
CA ARG A 323 -17.91 -6.80 24.95
C ARG A 323 -18.45 -7.42 23.67
N THR A 324 -19.73 -7.22 23.36
CA THR A 324 -20.33 -7.72 22.11
C THR A 324 -19.61 -7.15 20.89
N ILE A 325 -19.36 -5.84 20.85
CA ILE A 325 -18.56 -5.22 19.76
C ILE A 325 -17.17 -5.83 19.69
N HIS A 326 -16.50 -5.98 20.82
CA HIS A 326 -15.16 -6.56 20.88
C HIS A 326 -15.12 -7.99 20.34
N ASP A 327 -16.05 -8.83 20.77
CA ASP A 327 -16.14 -10.23 20.32
C ASP A 327 -16.46 -10.31 18.82
N MET A 328 -17.34 -9.44 18.32
CA MET A 328 -17.64 -9.34 16.87
C MET A 328 -16.44 -8.86 16.05
N MET A 329 -15.64 -7.93 16.57
CA MET A 329 -14.38 -7.53 15.91
C MET A 329 -13.41 -8.70 15.83
N LEU A 330 -13.23 -9.46 16.92
CA LEU A 330 -12.38 -10.66 16.92
C LEU A 330 -12.90 -11.73 15.95
N GLU A 331 -14.23 -11.88 15.82
CA GLU A 331 -14.87 -12.77 14.84
C GLU A 331 -14.49 -12.38 13.41
N GLU A 332 -14.55 -11.09 13.06
CA GLU A 332 -14.20 -10.61 11.71
C GLU A 332 -12.67 -10.69 11.43
N ILE A 333 -11.83 -10.45 12.44
CA ILE A 333 -10.38 -10.68 12.34
C ILE A 333 -10.09 -12.17 12.08
N ALA A 334 -10.82 -13.07 12.74
CA ALA A 334 -10.71 -14.51 12.52
C ALA A 334 -11.15 -14.91 11.11
N LYS A 335 -12.29 -14.42 10.63
CA LYS A 335 -12.79 -14.69 9.27
C LYS A 335 -11.85 -14.19 8.18
N SER A 336 -11.17 -13.06 8.42
CA SER A 336 -10.17 -12.52 7.48
C SER A 336 -8.80 -13.21 7.58
N GLY A 337 -8.63 -14.18 8.48
CA GLY A 337 -7.39 -14.95 8.62
C GLY A 337 -6.22 -14.16 9.22
N ASN A 338 -6.50 -13.17 10.08
CA ASN A 338 -5.48 -12.28 10.66
C ASN A 338 -5.28 -12.45 12.18
N LEU A 339 -5.80 -13.52 12.81
CA LEU A 339 -5.66 -13.74 14.25
C LEU A 339 -4.19 -13.86 14.71
N ASP A 340 -3.32 -14.43 13.86
CA ASP A 340 -1.89 -14.57 14.10
C ASP A 340 -1.15 -13.23 14.23
N LYS A 341 -1.79 -12.13 13.80
CA LYS A 341 -1.24 -10.77 13.82
C LYS A 341 -1.79 -9.93 14.96
N VAL A 342 -2.68 -10.49 15.78
CA VAL A 342 -3.34 -9.76 16.86
C VAL A 342 -2.43 -9.65 18.09
N VAL A 343 -2.34 -8.44 18.63
CA VAL A 343 -1.85 -8.18 19.98
C VAL A 343 -2.98 -7.52 20.76
N LEU A 344 -3.50 -8.25 21.75
CA LEU A 344 -4.48 -7.70 22.68
C LEU A 344 -3.77 -6.75 23.67
N LEU A 345 -4.22 -5.51 23.75
CA LEU A 345 -3.65 -4.49 24.62
C LEU A 345 -4.27 -4.53 26.01
N ASP A 346 -4.03 -5.62 26.74
CA ASP A 346 -4.61 -5.91 28.07
C ASP A 346 -3.69 -5.60 29.25
N ALA A 347 -2.51 -5.03 29.00
CA ALA A 347 -1.56 -4.63 30.04
C ALA A 347 -2.23 -3.72 31.09
N LYS A 348 -1.92 -3.99 32.36
CA LYS A 348 -2.46 -3.27 33.52
C LYS A 348 -1.47 -2.21 34.01
N GLY A 349 -2.00 -1.04 34.33
CA GLY A 349 -1.28 0.05 34.95
C GLY A 349 -0.90 -0.22 36.40
N ASP A 350 0.03 0.58 36.92
CA ASP A 350 0.51 0.49 38.31
C ASP A 350 -0.33 1.39 39.23
N GLY A 351 -1.39 0.81 39.81
CA GLY A 351 -2.25 1.47 40.81
C GLY A 351 -2.78 2.83 40.35
N ASP A 352 -2.76 3.82 41.25
CA ASP A 352 -3.33 5.15 41.03
C ASP A 352 -2.65 5.97 39.92
N LYS A 353 -1.41 5.62 39.52
CA LYS A 353 -0.64 6.38 38.51
C LYS A 353 -1.07 6.09 37.08
N ASP A 354 -1.71 4.94 36.85
CA ASP A 354 -2.23 4.51 35.55
C ASP A 354 -3.49 3.68 35.76
N GLU A 355 -4.45 4.21 36.53
CA GLU A 355 -5.71 3.53 36.92
C GLU A 355 -6.43 2.95 35.69
N PHE A 356 -6.43 3.69 34.58
CA PHE A 356 -7.08 3.31 33.33
C PHE A 356 -6.19 2.47 32.40
N SER A 357 -4.95 2.19 32.81
CA SER A 357 -3.95 1.41 32.07
C SER A 357 -3.59 1.99 30.69
N TYR A 358 -3.78 3.29 30.45
CA TYR A 358 -3.44 3.93 29.18
C TYR A 358 -1.95 3.83 28.89
N TYR A 359 -1.10 4.09 29.89
CA TYR A 359 0.35 4.05 29.71
C TYR A 359 0.86 2.60 29.57
N ALA A 360 0.29 1.66 30.33
CA ALA A 360 0.59 0.24 30.19
C ALA A 360 0.27 -0.28 28.78
N ARG A 361 -0.92 0.04 28.25
CA ARG A 361 -1.31 -0.29 26.87
C ARG A 361 -0.41 0.37 25.84
N TYR A 362 -0.03 1.63 26.04
CA TYR A 362 0.92 2.33 25.17
C TYR A 362 2.27 1.62 25.11
N LYS A 363 2.83 1.21 26.26
CA LYS A 363 4.10 0.45 26.30
C LYS A 363 4.00 -0.90 25.60
N GLN A 364 2.88 -1.61 25.78
CA GLN A 364 2.63 -2.90 25.12
C GLN A 364 2.53 -2.73 23.60
N ALA A 365 1.78 -1.72 23.13
CA ALA A 365 1.70 -1.36 21.72
C ALA A 365 3.08 -1.02 21.14
N LYS A 366 3.83 -0.13 21.81
CA LYS A 366 5.20 0.25 21.42
C LYS A 366 6.11 -0.98 21.28
N ALA A 367 6.11 -1.88 22.25
CA ALA A 367 6.93 -3.09 22.20
C ALA A 367 6.58 -4.01 21.02
N ALA A 368 5.29 -4.13 20.68
CA ALA A 368 4.85 -4.90 19.52
C ALA A 368 5.30 -4.25 18.20
N ILE A 369 5.23 -2.92 18.10
CA ILE A 369 5.67 -2.16 16.92
C ILE A 369 7.19 -2.24 16.77
N ASP A 370 7.96 -2.04 17.85
CA ASP A 370 9.42 -2.14 17.83
C ASP A 370 9.87 -3.52 17.33
N LYS A 371 9.23 -4.59 17.82
CA LYS A 371 9.48 -5.96 17.33
C LYS A 371 9.16 -6.11 15.85
N LEU A 372 8.05 -5.56 15.37
CA LEU A 372 7.69 -5.59 13.94
C LEU A 372 8.72 -4.85 13.08
N MET A 373 9.25 -3.75 13.59
CA MET A 373 10.22 -2.89 12.90
C MET A 373 11.67 -3.36 13.04
N GLY A 374 11.92 -4.42 13.82
CA GLY A 374 13.26 -4.96 14.06
C GLY A 374 14.13 -4.07 14.97
N HIS A 375 13.50 -3.26 15.82
CA HIS A 375 14.20 -2.53 16.89
C HIS A 375 14.35 -3.47 18.08
N GLU A 376 15.59 -3.81 18.46
CA GLU A 376 15.92 -4.61 19.65
C GLU A 376 16.08 -3.74 20.90
#